data_AF-A0A1J5DGD0-F1
#
_entry.id   AF-A0A1J5DGD0-F1
#
_cell.length_a   1.000
_cell.length_b   1.000
_cell.length_c   1.000
_cell.angle_alpha   90.00
_cell.angle_beta   90.00
_cell.angle_gamma   90.00
#
_symmetry.space_group_name_H-M   'P 1'
#
loop_
_entity.id
_entity.type
_entity.pdbx_description
1 polymer ?
#
loop_
_entity_poly.entity_id
_entity_poly.type
_entity_poly.pdbx_seq_one_letter_code
_entity_poly.pdbx_strand_id
1 'polypeptide(L)'
;MSTKATKTGFFLTFEGPEGSGKSTQIRLLQSRLESLGNTVVLTREPGGTPFGDKIRALLLDIENGRLEPETEAFLMLAQRTEHLRKVIQPAIATGKVVLCDRYFDSSVAYQGYGRGLTPEVIRSLHENLLR
;
A
#
# COMPACT_ATOMS: atom_id res chain seq x y z
N MET A 1 -31.41 18.69 -15.99
CA MET A 1 -30.57 18.42 -14.80
C MET A 1 -29.38 17.60 -15.27
N SER A 2 -28.18 18.17 -15.30
CA SER A 2 -26.97 17.49 -15.76
C SER A 2 -26.50 16.50 -14.68
N THR A 3 -26.46 15.21 -15.00
CA THR A 3 -25.83 14.19 -14.17
C THR A 3 -24.34 14.55 -14.02
N LYS A 4 -23.94 15.06 -12.86
CA LYS A 4 -22.51 15.21 -12.53
C LYS A 4 -21.95 13.79 -12.51
N ALA A 5 -21.08 13.47 -13.47
CA ALA A 5 -20.32 12.22 -13.42
C ALA A 5 -19.65 12.13 -12.04
N THR A 6 -19.91 11.06 -11.30
CA THR A 6 -19.24 10.80 -10.03
C THR A 6 -17.76 10.58 -10.35
N LYS A 7 -16.94 11.60 -10.09
CA LYS A 7 -15.51 11.57 -10.34
C LYS A 7 -14.88 10.55 -9.40
N THR A 8 -14.55 9.36 -9.90
CA THR A 8 -13.76 8.38 -9.18
C THR A 8 -12.35 8.91 -8.98
N GLY A 9 -11.78 8.66 -7.81
CA GLY A 9 -10.42 9.06 -7.46
C GLY A 9 -9.35 8.26 -8.19
N PHE A 10 -8.09 8.55 -7.86
CA PHE A 10 -6.94 7.80 -8.39
C PHE A 10 -6.20 7.12 -7.25
N PHE A 11 -5.63 5.96 -7.52
CA PHE A 11 -4.71 5.28 -6.61
C PHE A 11 -3.35 5.13 -7.28
N LEU A 12 -2.33 5.76 -6.69
CA LEU A 12 -0.96 5.71 -7.18
C LEU A 12 -0.05 5.15 -6.08
N THR A 13 0.79 4.20 -6.46
CA THR A 13 1.77 3.56 -5.57
C THR A 13 3.17 4.00 -5.97
N PHE A 14 4.04 4.15 -4.97
CA PHE A 14 5.46 4.44 -5.16
C PHE A 14 6.27 3.24 -4.70
N GLU A 15 6.98 2.64 -5.65
CA GLU A 15 7.69 1.37 -5.45
C GLU A 15 9.16 1.48 -5.81
N GLY A 16 9.95 0.53 -5.29
CA GLY A 16 11.39 0.47 -5.53
C GLY A 16 12.24 0.21 -4.27
N PRO A 17 13.56 0.01 -4.46
CA PRO A 17 14.48 -0.34 -3.38
C PRO A 17 14.67 0.80 -2.37
N GLU A 18 15.30 0.49 -1.24
CA GLU A 18 15.69 1.53 -0.29
C GLU A 18 16.64 2.55 -0.92
N GLY A 19 16.48 3.83 -0.57
CA GLY A 19 17.28 4.91 -1.13
C GLY A 19 16.90 5.35 -2.56
N SER A 20 15.91 4.75 -3.23
CA SER A 20 15.52 5.13 -4.61
C SER A 20 14.78 6.48 -4.74
N GLY A 21 14.55 7.18 -3.63
CA GLY A 21 13.91 8.50 -3.63
C GLY A 21 12.37 8.49 -3.59
N LYS A 22 11.72 7.34 -3.35
CA LYS A 22 10.24 7.21 -3.25
C LYS A 22 9.61 8.27 -2.35
N SER A 23 10.09 8.38 -1.12
CA SER A 23 9.53 9.29 -0.13
C SER A 23 9.70 10.76 -0.52
N THR A 24 10.73 11.10 -1.31
CA THR A 24 10.87 12.44 -1.89
C THR A 24 9.83 12.67 -2.99
N GLN A 25 9.74 11.74 -3.95
CA GLN A 25 8.84 11.87 -5.10
C GLN A 25 7.37 11.90 -4.69
N ILE A 26 6.97 11.08 -3.71
CA ILE A 26 5.58 11.05 -3.23
C ILE A 26 5.16 12.38 -2.58
N ARG A 27 6.06 13.03 -1.83
CA ARG A 27 5.80 14.35 -1.23
C ARG A 27 5.74 15.45 -2.29
N LEU A 28 6.64 15.42 -3.27
CA LEU A 28 6.61 16.37 -4.39
C LEU A 28 5.30 16.26 -5.19
N LEU A 29 4.87 15.02 -5.48
CA LEU A 29 3.61 14.79 -6.17
C LEU A 29 2.41 15.23 -5.32
N GLN A 30 2.40 14.93 -4.02
CA GLN A 30 1.37 15.40 -3.09
C GLN A 30 1.21 16.93 -3.19
N SER A 31 2.28 17.68 -2.96
CA SER A 31 2.24 19.14 -3.00
C SER A 31 1.79 19.67 -4.36
N ARG A 32 2.23 19.02 -5.46
CA ARG A 32 1.80 19.41 -6.80
C ARG A 32 0.30 19.18 -7.00
N LEU A 33 -0.24 18.04 -6.61
CA LEU A 33 -1.65 17.71 -6.78
C LEU A 33 -2.55 18.61 -5.92
N GLU A 34 -2.14 18.88 -4.68
CA GLU A 34 -2.82 19.81 -3.78
C GLU A 34 -2.82 21.24 -4.36
N SER A 35 -1.70 21.69 -4.94
CA SER A 35 -1.64 23.01 -5.63
C SER A 35 -2.58 23.12 -6.84
N LEU A 36 -2.98 21.99 -7.41
CA LEU A 36 -3.93 21.89 -8.53
C LEU A 36 -5.38 21.71 -8.04
N GLY A 37 -5.64 21.82 -6.73
CA GLY A 37 -6.97 21.73 -6.14
C GLY A 37 -7.49 20.30 -5.92
N ASN A 38 -6.61 19.28 -5.95
CA ASN A 38 -7.01 17.91 -5.63
C ASN A 38 -6.90 17.65 -4.12
N THR A 39 -7.86 16.91 -3.56
CA THR A 39 -7.73 16.35 -2.22
C THR A 39 -6.87 15.09 -2.28
N VAL A 40 -5.74 15.10 -1.57
CA VAL A 40 -4.77 13.99 -1.57
C VAL A 40 -4.81 13.25 -0.23
N VAL A 41 -4.73 11.91 -0.27
CA VAL A 41 -4.53 11.05 0.89
C VAL A 41 -3.16 10.41 0.74
N LEU A 42 -2.21 10.81 1.59
CA LEU A 42 -0.90 10.18 1.68
C LEU A 42 -0.95 9.03 2.70
N THR A 43 -0.48 7.84 2.30
CA THR A 43 -0.44 6.65 3.16
C THR A 43 0.76 5.75 2.81
N ARG A 44 0.93 4.61 3.48
CA ARG A 44 2.06 3.68 3.30
C ARG A 44 1.70 2.23 3.65
N GLU A 45 2.47 1.28 3.12
CA GLU A 45 2.49 -0.12 3.57
C GLU A 45 3.91 -0.62 3.93
N PRO A 46 4.05 -1.54 4.91
CA PRO A 46 3.01 -1.92 5.87
C PRO A 46 2.65 -0.74 6.79
N GLY A 47 1.37 -0.59 7.11
CA GLY A 47 0.86 0.51 7.94
C GLY A 47 -0.44 1.13 7.42
N GLY A 48 -0.61 2.43 7.65
CA GLY A 48 -1.74 3.20 7.10
C GLY A 48 -3.05 3.08 7.90
N THR A 49 -3.08 2.23 8.92
CA THR A 49 -4.18 2.11 9.89
C THR A 49 -3.64 1.78 11.28
N PRO A 50 -4.38 2.03 12.38
CA PRO A 50 -3.92 1.65 13.72
C PRO A 50 -3.60 0.16 13.87
N PHE A 51 -4.34 -0.72 13.18
CA PHE A 51 -4.04 -2.15 13.14
C PHE A 51 -2.83 -2.48 12.25
N GLY A 52 -2.76 -1.89 11.06
CA GLY A 52 -1.64 -2.05 10.15
C GLY A 52 -0.32 -1.56 10.74
N ASP A 53 -0.33 -0.49 11.54
CA ASP A 53 0.87 0.02 12.22
C ASP A 53 1.34 -0.93 13.34
N LYS A 54 0.44 -1.69 13.99
CA LYS A 54 0.82 -2.77 14.91
C LYS A 54 1.48 -3.93 14.16
N ILE A 55 0.92 -4.34 13.01
CA ILE A 55 1.55 -5.36 12.16
C ILE A 55 2.91 -4.88 11.66
N ARG A 56 3.04 -3.60 11.26
CA ARG A 56 4.32 -3.01 10.87
C ARG A 56 5.36 -3.16 11.98
N ALA A 57 4.99 -2.90 13.24
CA ALA A 57 5.91 -3.06 14.35
C ALA A 57 6.41 -4.51 14.44
N LEU A 58 5.53 -5.50 14.31
CA LEU A 58 5.90 -6.93 14.31
C LEU A 58 6.81 -7.31 13.13
N LEU A 59 6.55 -6.76 11.93
CA LEU A 59 7.36 -7.02 10.73
C LEU A 59 8.76 -6.41 10.80
N LEU A 60 8.93 -5.33 11.57
CA LEU A 60 10.20 -4.62 11.76
C LEU A 60 10.95 -5.06 13.02
N ASP A 61 10.35 -5.92 13.83
CA ASP A 61 10.95 -6.45 15.04
C ASP A 61 11.99 -7.51 14.68
N ILE A 62 13.26 -7.16 14.86
CA ILE A 62 14.40 -8.04 14.59
C ILE A 62 14.80 -8.79 15.87
N GLU A 63 14.38 -8.31 17.05
CA GLU A 63 14.79 -8.85 18.35
C GLU A 63 14.17 -10.23 18.60
N ASN A 64 12.95 -10.45 18.11
CA ASN A 64 12.26 -11.74 18.18
C ASN A 64 12.64 -12.72 17.07
N GLY A 65 13.70 -12.41 16.29
CA GLY A 65 14.12 -13.20 15.15
C GLY A 65 13.29 -12.92 13.89
N ARG A 66 13.71 -13.50 12.77
CA ARG A 66 13.02 -13.31 11.49
C ARG A 66 11.80 -14.24 11.44
N LEU A 67 10.65 -13.70 11.04
CA LEU A 67 9.47 -14.49 10.76
C LEU A 67 9.74 -15.51 9.64
N GLU A 68 9.01 -16.62 9.66
CA GLU A 68 8.96 -17.51 8.49
C GLU A 68 8.37 -16.76 7.28
N PRO A 69 8.83 -17.03 6.05
CA PRO A 69 8.37 -16.33 4.84
C PRO A 69 6.85 -16.26 4.71
N GLU A 70 6.14 -17.37 4.95
CA GLU A 70 4.69 -17.48 4.86
C GLU A 70 4.00 -16.59 5.89
N THR A 71 4.52 -16.60 7.14
CA THR A 71 4.00 -15.75 8.22
C THR A 71 4.13 -14.27 7.85
N GLU A 72 5.28 -13.86 7.32
CA GLU A 72 5.52 -12.49 6.85
C GLU A 72 4.54 -12.11 5.72
N ALA A 73 4.34 -13.00 4.74
CA ALA A 73 3.41 -12.76 3.63
C ALA A 73 1.94 -12.65 4.10
N PHE A 74 1.50 -13.50 5.04
CA PHE A 74 0.15 -13.42 5.60
C PHE A 74 -0.07 -12.15 6.41
N LEU A 75 0.91 -11.71 7.20
CA LEU A 75 0.83 -10.44 7.92
C LEU A 75 0.77 -9.25 6.96
N MET A 76 1.59 -9.26 5.91
CA MET A 76 1.53 -8.25 4.84
C MET A 76 0.16 -8.19 4.16
N LEU A 77 -0.46 -9.36 3.92
CA LEU A 77 -1.80 -9.46 3.32
C LEU A 77 -2.90 -8.98 4.29
N ALA A 78 -2.79 -9.34 5.57
CA ALA A 78 -3.74 -8.94 6.61
C ALA A 78 -3.78 -7.43 6.80
N GLN A 79 -2.61 -6.78 6.96
CA GLN A 79 -2.55 -5.32 7.09
C GLN A 79 -3.06 -4.62 5.83
N ARG A 80 -2.73 -5.15 4.63
CA ARG A 80 -3.17 -4.59 3.35
C ARG A 80 -4.68 -4.66 3.20
N THR A 81 -5.30 -5.76 3.62
CA THR A 81 -6.76 -5.92 3.61
C THR A 81 -7.44 -4.81 4.41
N GLU A 82 -6.92 -4.55 5.61
CA GLU A 82 -7.44 -3.51 6.49
C GLU A 82 -7.24 -2.11 5.88
N HIS A 83 -6.04 -1.84 5.37
CA HIS A 83 -5.69 -0.57 4.76
C HIS A 83 -6.50 -0.28 3.49
N LEU A 84 -6.66 -1.27 2.63
CA LEU A 84 -7.45 -1.18 1.40
C LEU A 84 -8.91 -0.81 1.71
N ARG A 85 -9.54 -1.55 2.62
CA ARG A 85 -10.97 -1.40 2.92
C ARG A 85 -11.29 -0.15 3.74
N LYS A 86 -10.39 0.27 4.64
CA LYS A 86 -10.66 1.38 5.57
C LYS A 86 -10.11 2.73 5.10
N VAL A 87 -9.13 2.75 4.20
CA VAL A 87 -8.48 3.99 3.76
C VAL A 87 -8.54 4.17 2.25
N ILE A 88 -8.01 3.21 1.49
CA ILE A 88 -7.79 3.38 0.05
C ILE A 88 -9.14 3.42 -0.71
N GLN A 89 -9.97 2.37 -0.60
CA GLN A 89 -11.24 2.29 -1.32
C GLN A 89 -12.20 3.44 -0.97
N PRO A 90 -12.41 3.81 0.31
CA PRO A 90 -13.26 4.95 0.66
C PRO A 90 -12.74 6.29 0.11
N ALA A 91 -11.41 6.50 0.09
CA ALA A 91 -10.82 7.71 -0.46
C ALA A 91 -11.02 7.81 -1.98
N ILE A 92 -10.81 6.71 -2.72
CA ILE A 92 -11.06 6.66 -4.17
C ILE A 92 -12.54 6.88 -4.48
N ALA A 93 -13.45 6.25 -3.73
CA ALA A 93 -14.89 6.39 -3.93
C ALA A 93 -15.37 7.85 -3.76
N THR A 94 -14.64 8.66 -2.99
CA THR A 94 -14.95 10.08 -2.76
C THR A 94 -14.16 11.02 -3.68
N GLY A 95 -13.52 10.51 -4.73
CA GLY A 95 -12.83 11.31 -5.74
C GLY A 95 -11.45 11.81 -5.35
N LYS A 96 -10.88 11.31 -4.24
CA LYS A 96 -9.55 11.72 -3.75
C LYS A 96 -8.44 11.02 -4.53
N VAL A 97 -7.26 11.64 -4.56
CA VAL A 97 -6.03 10.97 -5.04
C VAL A 97 -5.35 10.31 -3.85
N VAL A 98 -5.20 9.00 -3.88
CA VAL A 98 -4.47 8.23 -2.86
C VAL A 98 -3.05 8.01 -3.37
N LEU A 99 -2.07 8.47 -2.60
CA LEU A 99 -0.65 8.22 -2.82
C LEU A 99 -0.15 7.27 -1.74
N CYS A 100 0.35 6.10 -2.11
CA CYS A 100 0.81 5.09 -1.16
C CYS A 100 2.30 4.76 -1.35
N ASP A 101 3.10 4.97 -0.30
CA ASP A 101 4.49 4.52 -0.25
C ASP A 101 4.52 3.00 0.00
N ARG A 102 4.89 2.25 -1.04
CA ARG A 102 4.78 0.79 -1.18
C ARG A 102 3.36 0.24 -1.18
N TYR A 103 3.16 -0.87 -1.87
CA TYR A 103 1.93 -1.63 -1.96
C TYR A 103 2.23 -3.09 -2.35
N PHE A 104 1.53 -3.63 -3.34
CA PHE A 104 1.59 -5.01 -3.77
C PHE A 104 2.91 -5.39 -4.45
N ASP A 105 3.48 -4.52 -5.29
CA ASP A 105 4.71 -4.82 -6.02
C ASP A 105 5.91 -5.01 -5.07
N SER A 106 5.93 -4.27 -3.95
CA SER A 106 6.85 -4.54 -2.84
C SER A 106 6.72 -5.98 -2.34
N SER A 107 5.51 -6.53 -2.20
CA SER A 107 5.36 -7.92 -1.77
C SER A 107 5.87 -8.92 -2.79
N VAL A 108 5.68 -8.67 -4.08
CA VAL A 108 6.25 -9.49 -5.15
C VAL A 108 7.78 -9.46 -5.10
N ALA A 109 8.38 -8.29 -4.88
CA ALA A 109 9.82 -8.16 -4.79
C ALA A 109 10.40 -8.81 -3.52
N TYR A 110 9.90 -8.43 -2.34
CA TYR A 110 10.48 -8.84 -1.06
C TYR A 110 10.06 -10.25 -0.66
N GLN A 111 8.75 -10.53 -0.55
CA GLN A 111 8.30 -11.87 -0.16
C GLN A 111 8.47 -12.87 -1.31
N GLY A 112 8.24 -12.40 -2.55
CA GLY A 112 8.38 -13.22 -3.74
C GLY A 112 9.83 -13.62 -4.04
N TYR A 113 10.56 -12.68 -4.63
CA TYR A 113 11.96 -12.93 -5.00
C TYR A 113 12.90 -12.98 -3.79
N GLY A 114 12.70 -12.13 -2.79
CA GLY A 114 13.61 -12.01 -1.65
C GLY A 114 13.49 -13.09 -0.57
N ARG A 115 12.31 -13.70 -0.42
CA ARG A 115 12.03 -14.69 0.64
C ARG A 115 11.64 -16.08 0.11
N GLY A 116 11.57 -16.26 -1.20
CA GLY A 116 11.41 -17.57 -1.84
C GLY A 116 9.95 -18.04 -2.02
N LEU A 117 8.96 -17.22 -1.67
CA LEU A 117 7.55 -17.53 -1.95
C LEU A 117 7.22 -17.11 -3.38
N THR A 118 7.47 -17.97 -4.38
CA THR A 118 7.35 -17.65 -5.82
C THR A 118 6.39 -16.48 -6.16
N PRO A 119 6.79 -15.49 -6.97
CA PRO A 119 5.96 -14.31 -7.31
C PRO A 119 4.49 -14.61 -7.67
N GLU A 120 4.24 -15.77 -8.29
CA GLU A 120 2.92 -16.29 -8.66
C GLU A 120 2.04 -16.58 -7.44
N VAL A 121 2.61 -17.13 -6.36
CA VAL A 121 1.90 -17.34 -5.09
C VAL A 121 1.50 -16.00 -4.48
N ILE A 122 2.40 -15.01 -4.47
CA ILE A 122 2.10 -13.67 -3.93
C ILE A 122 1.01 -12.98 -4.75
N ARG A 123 1.07 -13.05 -6.08
CA ARG A 123 0.00 -12.60 -6.99
C ARG A 123 -1.33 -13.27 -6.68
N SER A 124 -1.34 -14.60 -6.59
CA SER A 124 -2.54 -15.39 -6.32
C SER A 124 -3.21 -15.01 -4.99
N LEU A 125 -2.42 -14.84 -3.92
CA LEU A 125 -2.95 -14.40 -2.61
C LEU A 125 -3.61 -13.01 -2.71
N HIS A 126 -2.98 -12.08 -3.44
CA HIS A 126 -3.52 -10.74 -3.61
C HIS A 126 -4.81 -10.74 -4.43
N GLU A 127 -4.81 -11.31 -5.64
CA GLU A 127 -5.95 -11.29 -6.56
C GLU A 127 -7.18 -12.04 -6.04
N ASN A 128 -6.96 -13.12 -5.27
CA ASN A 128 -8.06 -13.92 -4.75
C ASN A 128 -8.70 -13.32 -3.48
N LEU A 129 -7.95 -12.54 -2.68
CA LEU A 129 -8.44 -12.04 -1.39
C LEU A 129 -8.69 -10.52 -1.35
N LEU A 130 -8.14 -9.73 -2.29
CA LEU A 130 -8.14 -8.26 -2.24
C LEU A 130 -8.81 -7.56 -3.43
N ARG A 131 -9.82 -8.19 -4.03
CA ARG A 131 -10.61 -7.59 -5.13
C ARG A 131 -11.25 -6.24 -4.76
#